data_AF-A0A7W1UAV9-F1
#
_entry.id   AF-A0A7W1UAV9-F1
#
_cell.length_a   1.000
_cell.length_b   1.000
_cell.length_c   1.000
_cell.angle_alpha   90.00
_cell.angle_beta   90.00
_cell.angle_gamma   90.00
#
_symmetry.space_group_name_H-M   'P 1'
#
loop_
_entity.id
_entity.type
_entity.pdbx_description
1 polymer ?
#
loop_
_entity_poly.entity_id
_entity_poly.type
_entity_poly.pdbx_seq_one_letter_code
_entity_poly.pdbx_strand_id
1 'polypeptide(L)' 'MHYHIVFPVKYRKVLLEEEVTKIIKETAVSIEERYPIEIEALGTDKNHLHV' A
#
# COMPACT_ATOMS: atom_id res chain seq x y z
N MET A 1 17.07 -5.77 -6.09
CA MET A 1 17.26 -4.43 -5.49
C MET A 1 15.98 -4.13 -4.75
N HIS A 2 16.07 -3.97 -3.43
CA HIS A 2 14.90 -3.85 -2.56
C HIS A 2 14.72 -2.38 -2.18
N TYR A 3 13.49 -1.90 -2.23
CA TYR A 3 13.14 -0.53 -1.90
C TYR A 3 12.14 -0.50 -0.78
N HIS A 4 12.26 0.49 0.11
CA HIS A 4 11.22 0.81 1.08
C HIS A 4 10.57 2.14 0.67
N ILE A 5 9.29 2.08 0.30
CA ILE A 5 8.54 3.22 -0.22
C ILE A 5 7.39 3.52 0.74
N VAL A 6 7.25 4.80 1.10
CA VAL A 6 6.21 5.25 2.03
C VAL A 6 5.26 6.23 1.36
N PHE A 7 3.96 5.95 1.44
CA PHE A 7 2.91 6.79 0.87
C PHE A 7 2.02 7.36 1.99
N PRO A 8 2.15 8.66 2.32
CA PRO A 8 1.26 9.28 3.29
C PRO A 8 -0.12 9.57 2.69
N VAL A 9 -1.17 9.34 3.48
CA VAL A 9 -2.53 9.79 3.14
C VAL A 9 -2.54 11.32 3.07
N LYS A 10 -3.35 11.88 2.16
CA LYS A 10 -3.53 13.33 2.04
C LYS A 10 -3.86 13.96 3.40
N TYR A 11 -3.08 14.96 3.81
CA TYR A 11 -3.14 15.61 5.13
C TYR A 11 -2.92 14.68 6.34
N ARG A 12 -2.31 13.50 6.14
CA ARG A 12 -2.11 12.47 7.17
C ARG A 12 -3.38 12.09 7.92
N LYS A 13 -4.54 12.16 7.24
CA LYS A 13 -5.82 11.74 7.81
C LYS A 13 -5.78 10.25 8.13
N VAL A 14 -6.42 9.89 9.24
CA VAL A 14 -6.58 8.49 9.66
C VAL A 14 -7.74 7.87 8.89
N LEU A 15 -7.48 7.46 7.64
CA LEU A 15 -8.50 6.92 6.71
C LEU A 15 -8.20 5.48 6.29
N LEU A 16 -7.10 4.89 6.75
CA LEU A 16 -6.72 3.51 6.44
C LEU A 16 -7.37 2.56 7.44
N GLU A 17 -8.71 2.50 7.39
CA GLU A 17 -9.51 1.51 8.11
C GLU A 17 -9.53 0.17 7.38
N GLU A 18 -10.01 -0.89 8.04
CA GLU A 18 -9.87 -2.28 7.57
C GLU A 18 -10.34 -2.47 6.12
N GLU A 19 -11.52 -1.97 5.76
CA GLU A 19 -12.06 -2.06 4.41
C GLU A 19 -11.16 -1.38 3.37
N VAL A 20 -10.70 -0.17 3.65
CA VAL A 20 -9.79 0.58 2.78
C VAL A 20 -8.46 -0.17 2.62
N THR A 21 -7.91 -0.70 3.71
CA THR A 21 -6.64 -1.47 3.66
C THR A 21 -6.78 -2.76 2.86
N LYS A 22 -7.94 -3.42 2.90
CA LYS A 22 -8.23 -4.61 2.10
C LYS A 22 -8.24 -4.29 0.61
N ILE A 23 -8.96 -3.23 0.22
CA ILE A 23 -9.02 -2.75 -1.17
C ILE A 23 -7.62 -2.40 -1.69
N ILE A 24 -6.80 -1.74 -0.87
CA ILE A 24 -5.40 -1.41 -1.21
C ILE A 24 -4.58 -2.66 -1.47
N LYS A 25 -4.70 -3.70 -0.63
CA LYS A 25 -3.99 -4.98 -0.82
C LYS A 25 -4.40 -5.69 -2.11
N GLU A 26 -5.70 -5.77 -2.38
CA GLU A 26 -6.22 -6.35 -3.63
C GLU A 26 -5.76 -5.57 -4.87
N THR A 27 -5.69 -4.24 -4.75
CA THR A 27 -5.17 -3.36 -5.80
C THR A 27 -3.66 -3.59 -6.01
N ALA A 28 -2.88 -3.78 -4.95
CA ALA A 28 -1.45 -4.04 -5.03
C ALA A 28 -1.15 -5.32 -5.84
N VAL A 29 -1.87 -6.41 -5.56
CA VAL A 29 -1.78 -7.67 -6.33
C VAL A 29 -2.08 -7.42 -7.81
N SER A 30 -3.13 -6.66 -8.11
CA SER A 30 -3.48 -6.31 -9.50
C SER A 30 -2.41 -5.44 -10.19
N ILE A 31 -1.60 -4.69 -9.44
CA ILE A 31 -0.50 -3.90 -9.98
C ILE A 31 0.68 -4.82 -10.31
N GLU A 32 1.03 -5.77 -9.43
CA GLU A 32 2.07 -6.77 -9.69
C GLU A 32 1.77 -7.61 -10.95
N GLU A 33 0.49 -7.95 -11.19
CA GLU A 33 0.09 -8.68 -12.40
C GLU A 33 0.27 -7.87 -13.69
N ARG A 34 0.21 -6.54 -13.61
CA ARG A 34 0.23 -5.64 -14.77
C ARG A 34 1.61 -5.12 -15.11
N TYR A 35 2.51 -5.07 -14.14
CA TYR A 35 3.82 -4.46 -14.27
C TYR A 35 4.90 -5.42 -13.77
N PRO A 36 6.11 -5.40 -14.34
CA PRO A 36 7.21 -6.23 -13.86
C PRO A 36 7.81 -5.68 -12.56
N ILE A 37 6.99 -5.65 -11.51
CA ILE A 37 7.34 -5.25 -10.14
C ILE A 37 6.88 -6.34 -9.19
N GLU A 38 7.62 -6.54 -8.11
CA GLU A 38 7.30 -7.45 -7.01
C GLU A 38 7.10 -6.63 -5.74
N ILE A 39 5.98 -6.85 -5.04
CA ILE A 39 5.63 -6.24 -3.76
C ILE A 39 5.88 -7.28 -2.67
N GLU A 40 7.10 -7.29 -2.14
CA GLU A 40 7.54 -8.26 -1.14
C GLU A 40 6.78 -8.12 0.20
N ALA A 41 6.45 -6.88 0.57
CA ALA A 41 5.68 -6.59 1.77
C ALA A 41 4.78 -5.38 1.52
N LEU A 42 3.57 -5.42 2.10
CA LEU A 42 2.65 -4.28 2.10
C LEU A 42 2.04 -4.12 3.48
N GLY A 43 2.38 -3.02 4.13
CA GLY A 43 1.88 -2.65 5.46
C GLY A 43 1.15 -1.32 5.43
N THR A 44 0.23 -1.12 6.36
CA THR A 44 -0.47 0.15 6.55
C THR A 44 -0.46 0.50 8.02
N ASP A 45 -0.16 1.75 8.34
CA ASP A 45 -0.60 2.38 9.59
C ASP A 45 -1.88 3.19 9.28
N LYS A 46 -2.48 3.82 10.28
CA LYS A 46 -3.70 4.63 10.20
C LYS A 46 -3.70 5.68 9.08
N ASN A 47 -2.53 6.24 8.75
CA ASN A 47 -2.42 7.39 7.84
C ASN A 47 -1.29 7.31 6.81
N HIS A 48 -0.62 6.17 6.66
CA HIS A 48 0.38 5.96 5.63
C HIS A 48 0.56 4.46 5.30
N LEU A 49 1.06 4.18 4.10
CA LEU A 49 1.36 2.85 3.59
C LEU A 49 2.87 2.66 3.51
N HIS A 50 3.30 1.41 3.68
CA HIS A 50 4.66 0.94 3.48
C HIS A 50 4.67 -0.18 2.44
N VAL A 51 5.55 -0.04 1.45
CA VAL A 51 5.91 -1.08 0.49
C VAL A 51 7.40 -1.37 0.65
#